data_AF-K9VTJ0-F1
#
_entry.id   AF-K9VTJ0-F1
#
_cell.length_a   1.000
_cell.length_b   1.000
_cell.length_c   1.000
_cell.angle_alpha   90.00
_cell.angle_beta   90.00
_cell.angle_gamma   90.00
#
_symmetry.space_group_name_H-M   'P 1'
#
loop_
_entity.id
_entity.type
_entity.pdbx_description
1 polymer ?
#
loop_
_entity_poly.entity_id
_entity_poly.type
_entity_poly.pdbx_seq_one_letter_code
_entity_poly.pdbx_strand_id
1 'polypeptide(L)'
;MINVLAAKFNQVDASIANTQSQIAALQTKLSELQDYRQQLLSVEQAMQSALSQVDTALIMLHHVDPTEIATFKDALVVKFATDAIGILSPADTAPAQPIEPEPHAPTAPESQTVPDESVIDVQSTPADITPVETIAPTAPESPATDIETLLNKMSLADIRKLAKAKGADARGNRVNIAARLKVLVTKAEVLAVS
;
A
#
# COMPACT_ATOMS: atom_id res chain seq x y z
N MET A 1 -3.60 -28.10 50.12
CA MET A 1 -4.40 -27.24 49.20
C MET A 1 -3.64 -25.97 48.79
N ILE A 2 -2.97 -25.27 49.73
CA ILE A 2 -2.15 -24.06 49.46
C ILE A 2 -1.06 -24.29 48.38
N ASN A 3 -0.38 -25.44 48.37
CA ASN A 3 0.70 -25.73 47.40
C ASN A 3 0.21 -25.93 45.95
N VAL A 4 -1.04 -26.35 45.74
CA VAL A 4 -1.60 -26.55 44.39
C VAL A 4 -1.97 -25.21 43.75
N LEU A 5 -2.48 -24.27 44.56
CA LEU A 5 -2.83 -22.93 44.08
C LEU A 5 -1.58 -22.13 43.72
N ALA A 6 -0.52 -22.22 44.52
CA ALA A 6 0.78 -21.62 44.21
C ALA A 6 1.38 -22.14 42.89
N ALA A 7 1.30 -23.46 42.65
CA ALA A 7 1.74 -24.05 41.38
C ALA A 7 0.92 -23.54 40.18
N LYS A 8 -0.39 -23.29 40.36
CA LYS A 8 -1.25 -22.71 39.33
C LYS A 8 -0.92 -21.24 39.04
N PHE A 9 -0.63 -20.43 40.07
CA PHE A 9 -0.17 -19.06 39.85
C PHE A 9 1.14 -19.03 39.07
N ASN A 10 2.15 -19.82 39.48
CA ASN A 10 3.41 -19.89 38.76
C ASN A 10 3.24 -20.35 37.30
N GLN A 11 2.32 -21.29 37.05
CA GLN A 11 2.00 -21.73 35.68
C GLN A 11 1.39 -20.59 34.85
N VAL A 12 0.45 -19.84 35.44
CA VAL A 12 -0.20 -18.70 34.77
C VAL A 12 0.82 -17.59 34.52
N ASP A 13 1.68 -17.26 35.49
CA ASP A 13 2.72 -16.24 35.34
C ASP A 13 3.72 -16.59 34.24
N ALA A 14 4.12 -17.87 34.14
CA ALA A 14 4.96 -18.35 33.05
C ALA A 14 4.26 -18.23 31.68
N SER A 15 2.96 -18.53 31.62
CA SER A 15 2.15 -18.36 30.41
C SER A 15 2.01 -16.89 30.00
N ILE A 16 1.83 -15.99 30.97
CA ILE A 16 1.77 -14.55 30.77
C ILE A 16 3.11 -14.05 30.20
N ALA A 17 4.23 -14.41 30.83
CA ALA A 17 5.56 -14.01 30.38
C ALA A 17 5.87 -14.49 28.96
N ASN A 18 5.52 -15.74 28.63
CA ASN A 18 5.67 -16.27 27.27
C ASN A 18 4.80 -15.49 26.26
N THR A 19 3.55 -15.22 26.60
CA THR A 19 2.64 -14.45 25.73
C THR A 19 3.15 -13.02 25.51
N GLN A 20 3.66 -12.37 26.56
CA GLN A 20 4.27 -11.04 26.45
C GLN A 20 5.51 -11.04 25.54
N SER A 21 6.35 -12.08 25.64
CA SER A 21 7.49 -12.25 24.73
C SER A 21 7.06 -12.42 23.27
N GLN A 22 5.97 -13.15 23.02
CA GLN A 22 5.43 -13.33 21.66
C GLN A 22 4.84 -12.03 21.11
N ILE A 23 4.14 -11.25 21.96
CA ILE A 23 3.62 -9.93 21.59
C ILE A 23 4.77 -9.02 21.17
N ALA A 24 5.84 -8.96 21.97
CA ALA A 24 7.01 -8.15 21.64
C ALA A 24 7.64 -8.57 20.29
N ALA A 25 7.82 -9.87 20.05
CA ALA A 25 8.35 -10.37 18.78
C ALA A 25 7.44 -10.03 17.59
N LEU A 26 6.12 -10.11 17.74
CA LEU A 26 5.17 -9.74 16.70
C LEU A 26 5.16 -8.23 16.43
N GLN A 27 5.32 -7.41 17.46
CA GLN A 27 5.45 -5.95 17.32
C GLN A 27 6.72 -5.57 16.55
N THR A 28 7.86 -6.20 16.85
CA THR A 28 9.08 -6.03 16.06
C THR A 28 8.86 -6.38 14.60
N LYS A 29 8.28 -7.56 14.32
CA LYS A 29 8.00 -7.98 12.95
C LYS A 29 7.03 -7.04 12.22
N LEU A 30 6.06 -6.48 12.94
CA LEU A 30 5.12 -5.51 12.38
C LEU A 30 5.85 -4.23 11.95
N SER A 31 6.77 -3.73 12.78
CA SER A 31 7.62 -2.59 12.43
C SER A 31 8.45 -2.86 11.18
N GLU A 32 9.14 -4.01 11.12
CA GLU A 32 9.95 -4.40 9.97
C GLU A 32 9.13 -4.45 8.66
N LEU A 33 7.90 -4.98 8.73
CA LEU A 33 7.00 -5.03 7.58
C LEU A 33 6.49 -3.65 7.17
N GLN A 34 6.29 -2.74 8.12
CA GLN A 34 5.92 -1.35 7.82
C GLN A 34 7.06 -0.61 7.12
N ASP A 35 8.29 -0.78 7.60
CA ASP A 35 9.49 -0.20 6.99
C ASP A 35 9.69 -0.75 5.58
N TYR A 36 9.57 -2.07 5.41
CA TYR A 36 9.65 -2.69 4.09
C TYR A 36 8.55 -2.19 3.14
N ARG A 37 7.32 -2.03 3.63
CA ARG A 37 6.24 -1.45 2.84
C ARG A 37 6.56 -0.02 2.38
N GLN A 38 7.14 0.80 3.26
CA GLN A 38 7.53 2.16 2.89
C GLN A 38 8.63 2.18 1.83
N GLN A 39 9.59 1.26 1.90
CA GLN A 39 10.62 1.07 0.87
C GLN A 39 10.02 0.63 -0.46
N LEU A 40 9.04 -0.28 -0.46
CA LEU A 40 8.38 -0.68 -1.70
C LEU A 40 7.63 0.49 -2.35
N LEU A 41 6.95 1.32 -1.56
CA LEU A 41 6.24 2.49 -2.07
C LEU A 41 7.21 3.51 -2.69
N SER A 42 8.39 3.73 -2.09
CA SER A 42 9.37 4.65 -2.67
C SER A 42 9.95 4.09 -3.98
N VAL A 43 10.20 2.78 -4.04
CA VAL A 43 10.63 2.11 -5.27
C VAL A 43 9.56 2.20 -6.36
N GLU A 44 8.29 1.95 -6.03
CA GLU A 44 7.17 2.05 -6.96
C GLU A 44 7.05 3.47 -7.55
N GLN A 45 7.16 4.50 -6.71
CA GLN A 45 7.16 5.90 -7.16
C GLN A 45 8.34 6.20 -8.09
N ALA A 46 9.54 5.73 -7.75
CA ALA A 46 10.72 5.90 -8.58
C ALA A 46 10.57 5.19 -9.94
N MET A 47 10.01 3.98 -9.96
CA MET A 47 9.71 3.24 -11.19
C MET A 47 8.68 3.98 -12.06
N GLN A 48 7.61 4.50 -11.46
CA GLN A 48 6.59 5.26 -12.19
C GLN A 48 7.18 6.53 -12.81
N SER A 49 8.06 7.23 -12.08
CA SER A 49 8.78 8.39 -12.61
C SER A 49 9.69 8.01 -13.78
N ALA A 50 10.47 6.92 -13.64
CA ALA A 50 11.35 6.44 -14.69
C ALA A 50 10.58 6.04 -15.96
N LEU A 51 9.43 5.38 -15.83
CA LEU A 51 8.56 5.05 -16.96
C LEU A 51 8.05 6.31 -17.67
N SER A 52 7.60 7.32 -16.92
CA SER A 52 7.17 8.59 -17.50
C SER A 52 8.30 9.31 -18.25
N GLN A 53 9.54 9.22 -17.78
CA GLN A 53 10.71 9.75 -18.48
C GLN A 53 10.98 9.00 -19.78
N VAL A 54 10.85 7.67 -19.78
CA VAL A 54 10.97 6.84 -20.99
C VAL A 54 9.89 7.21 -22.01
N ASP A 55 8.64 7.38 -21.57
CA ASP A 55 7.54 7.80 -22.45
C ASP A 55 7.83 9.18 -23.08
N THR A 56 8.31 10.12 -22.28
CA THR A 56 8.70 11.45 -22.77
C THR A 56 9.82 11.35 -23.80
N ALA A 57 10.85 10.55 -23.52
CA ALA A 57 11.94 10.31 -24.46
C ALA A 57 11.46 9.67 -25.77
N LEU A 58 10.52 8.72 -25.71
CA LEU A 58 9.91 8.10 -26.88
C LEU A 58 9.11 9.10 -27.71
N ILE A 59 8.34 9.99 -27.08
CA ILE A 59 7.59 11.04 -27.78
C ILE A 59 8.56 11.99 -28.49
N MET A 60 9.63 12.42 -27.81
CA MET A 60 10.66 13.27 -28.40
C MET A 60 11.38 12.58 -29.56
N LEU A 61 11.74 11.30 -29.40
CA LEU A 61 12.42 10.51 -30.42
C LEU A 61 11.53 10.30 -31.64
N HIS A 62 10.24 10.01 -31.44
CA HIS A 62 9.27 9.90 -32.53
C HIS A 62 9.13 11.22 -33.32
N HIS A 63 9.35 12.36 -32.67
CA HIS A 63 9.31 13.67 -33.33
C HIS A 63 10.61 14.01 -34.09
N VAL A 64 11.76 13.58 -33.57
CA VAL A 64 13.08 13.90 -34.14
C VAL A 64 13.52 12.87 -35.18
N ASP A 65 13.52 11.59 -34.82
CA ASP A 65 13.89 10.48 -35.70
C ASP A 65 13.25 9.15 -35.23
N PRO A 66 12.17 8.70 -35.87
CA PRO A 66 11.49 7.47 -35.49
C PRO A 66 12.29 6.19 -35.82
N THR A 67 13.34 6.26 -36.64
CA THR A 67 14.13 5.07 -37.01
C THR A 67 15.01 4.57 -35.85
N GLU A 68 15.38 5.46 -34.93
CA GLU A 68 16.22 5.16 -33.77
C GLU A 68 15.44 4.56 -32.57
N ILE A 69 14.12 4.38 -32.68
CA ILE A 69 13.30 3.78 -31.61
C ILE A 69 13.79 2.37 -31.26
N ALA A 70 14.21 1.59 -32.26
CA ALA A 70 14.76 0.25 -32.04
C ALA A 70 16.06 0.30 -31.23
N THR A 71 16.98 1.20 -31.59
CA THR A 71 18.25 1.42 -30.88
C THR A 71 18.03 1.86 -29.44
N PHE A 72 17.10 2.78 -29.19
CA PHE A 72 16.75 3.24 -27.84
C PHE A 72 16.16 2.11 -26.98
N LYS A 73 15.28 1.29 -27.57
CA LYS A 73 14.74 0.09 -26.90
C LYS A 73 15.84 -0.90 -26.53
N ASP A 74 16.76 -1.19 -27.45
CA ASP A 74 17.87 -2.12 -27.18
C ASP A 74 18.79 -1.58 -26.09
N ALA A 75 19.05 -0.27 -26.07
CA ALA A 75 19.80 0.38 -24.99
C ALA A 75 19.10 0.26 -23.62
N LEU A 76 17.77 0.38 -23.55
CA LEU A 76 17.00 0.13 -22.32
C LEU A 76 17.12 -1.34 -21.89
N VAL A 77 16.98 -2.29 -22.80
CA VAL A 77 17.10 -3.73 -22.49
C VAL A 77 18.48 -4.06 -21.92
N VAL A 78 19.55 -3.47 -22.45
CA VAL A 78 20.91 -3.65 -21.92
C VAL A 78 21.04 -3.18 -20.46
N LYS A 79 20.31 -2.14 -20.04
CA LYS A 79 20.30 -1.68 -18.63
C LYS A 79 19.68 -2.71 -17.68
N PHE A 80 18.72 -3.51 -18.16
CA PHE A 80 18.14 -4.60 -17.38
C PHE A 80 18.95 -5.91 -17.47
N ALA A 81 19.83 -6.04 -18.46
CA ALA A 81 20.67 -7.23 -18.66
C ALA A 81 22.00 -7.19 -17.88
N THR A 82 22.31 -6.08 -17.21
CA THR A 82 23.53 -5.94 -16.42
C THR A 82 23.22 -6.37 -14.97
N ASP A 83 23.84 -7.46 -14.49
CA ASP A 83 23.72 -7.99 -13.11
C ASP A 83 24.15 -6.99 -12.01
N ALA A 84 24.64 -5.82 -12.38
CA ALA A 84 25.02 -4.72 -11.50
C ALA A 84 23.89 -3.69 -11.33
N ILE A 85 22.65 -4.13 -11.12
CA ILE A 85 21.64 -3.27 -10.49
C ILE A 85 22.11 -3.11 -9.05
N GLY A 86 22.89 -2.05 -8.80
CA GLY A 86 23.44 -1.75 -7.48
C GLY A 86 22.31 -1.78 -6.46
N ILE A 87 22.40 -2.72 -5.52
CA ILE A 87 21.52 -2.74 -4.35
C ILE A 87 21.77 -1.40 -3.66
N LEU A 88 20.82 -0.47 -3.77
CA LEU A 88 20.82 0.68 -2.88
C LEU A 88 20.75 0.12 -1.47
N SER A 89 21.78 0.40 -0.68
CA SER A 89 21.75 0.07 0.74
C SER A 89 20.48 0.70 1.33
N PRO A 90 19.76 -0.01 2.21
CA PRO A 90 18.57 0.52 2.86
C PRO A 90 18.94 1.90 3.41
N ALA A 91 18.13 2.91 3.08
CA ALA A 91 18.34 4.26 3.57
C ALA A 91 18.49 4.17 5.08
N ASP A 92 19.65 4.56 5.60
CA ASP A 92 19.85 4.74 7.04
C ASP A 92 18.68 5.58 7.54
N THR A 93 17.94 5.07 8.53
CA THR A 93 16.89 5.77 9.27
C THR A 93 17.52 6.86 10.15
N ALA A 94 18.39 7.69 9.59
CA ALA A 94 18.66 9.00 10.13
C ALA A 94 17.37 9.82 9.91
N PRO A 95 16.80 10.45 10.96
CA PRO A 95 15.69 11.36 10.80
C PRO A 95 16.04 12.37 9.70
N ALA A 96 15.16 12.48 8.70
CA ALA A 96 15.27 13.51 7.69
C ALA A 96 15.41 14.85 8.41
N GLN A 97 16.55 15.53 8.24
CA GLN A 97 16.67 16.89 8.72
C GLN A 97 15.61 17.73 7.98
N PRO A 98 14.87 18.60 8.68
CA PRO A 98 13.92 19.50 8.02
C PRO A 98 14.70 20.34 7.01
N ILE A 99 14.37 20.17 5.73
CA ILE A 99 14.82 21.10 4.70
C ILE A 99 13.97 22.35 4.95
N GLU A 100 14.56 23.36 5.57
CA GLU A 100 13.97 24.68 5.67
C GLU A 100 13.84 25.22 4.22
N PRO A 101 12.62 25.44 3.70
CA PRO A 101 12.49 26.04 2.39
C PRO A 101 13.05 27.45 2.47
N GLU A 102 14.11 27.74 1.69
CA GLU A 102 14.58 29.11 1.50
C GLU A 102 13.39 29.96 1.01
N PRO A 103 13.11 31.10 1.65
CA PRO A 103 12.01 31.96 1.24
C PRO A 103 12.34 32.60 -0.11
N HIS A 104 11.74 32.09 -1.17
CA HIS A 104 11.62 32.84 -2.42
C HIS A 104 10.76 34.08 -2.14
N ALA A 105 11.41 35.23 -2.05
CA ALA A 105 10.75 36.52 -2.00
C ALA A 105 9.78 36.64 -3.19
N PRO A 106 8.52 37.08 -3.00
CA PRO A 106 7.62 37.34 -4.10
C PRO A 106 8.19 38.47 -4.96
N THR A 107 8.52 38.17 -6.21
CA THR A 107 8.77 39.19 -7.22
C THR A 107 7.46 39.96 -7.40
N ALA A 108 7.44 41.22 -6.96
CA ALA A 108 6.29 42.10 -7.01
C ALA A 108 5.79 42.25 -8.46
N PRO A 109 4.48 42.10 -8.72
CA PRO A 109 3.89 42.53 -9.99
C PRO A 109 3.99 44.06 -10.09
N GLU A 110 4.51 44.55 -11.21
CA GLU A 110 4.59 45.98 -11.53
C GLU A 110 3.22 46.66 -11.42
N SER A 111 3.18 47.78 -10.70
CA SER A 111 2.01 48.65 -10.57
C SER A 111 1.49 49.09 -11.94
N GLN A 112 0.27 48.70 -12.27
CA GLN A 112 -0.57 49.46 -13.20
C GLN A 112 -1.65 50.17 -12.39
N THR A 113 -1.62 51.49 -12.49
CA THR A 113 -2.49 52.49 -11.88
C THR A 113 -3.98 52.27 -12.19
N VAL A 114 -4.80 52.23 -11.14
CA VAL A 114 -6.26 52.53 -11.15
C VAL A 114 -6.46 54.04 -11.41
N PRO A 115 -7.59 54.52 -11.98
CA PRO A 115 -8.91 54.60 -11.30
C PRO A 115 -10.09 54.26 -12.28
N ASP A 116 -11.35 54.00 -11.94
CA ASP A 116 -12.19 54.47 -10.84
C ASP A 116 -13.54 53.69 -10.78
N GLU A 117 -14.24 53.83 -9.65
CA GLU A 117 -15.70 53.71 -9.41
C GLU A 117 -16.47 52.40 -9.66
N SER A 118 -16.89 51.72 -8.58
CA SER A 118 -18.26 51.86 -8.04
C SER A 118 -18.54 50.93 -6.85
N VAL A 119 -19.16 51.51 -5.83
CA VAL A 119 -19.63 50.95 -4.56
C VAL A 119 -20.89 50.11 -4.77
N ILE A 120 -21.09 48.99 -4.06
CA ILE A 120 -22.40 48.55 -3.52
C ILE A 120 -22.18 47.60 -2.33
N ASP A 121 -22.82 47.96 -1.22
CA ASP A 121 -23.00 47.27 0.05
C ASP A 121 -24.19 46.29 -0.04
N VAL A 122 -24.08 45.04 0.42
CA VAL A 122 -25.23 44.13 0.65
C VAL A 122 -24.98 43.20 1.85
N GLN A 123 -25.31 43.73 3.03
CA GLN A 123 -26.32 43.24 3.98
C GLN A 123 -26.66 41.73 4.06
N SER A 124 -26.45 41.16 5.26
CA SER A 124 -26.91 39.84 5.74
C SER A 124 -28.41 39.81 6.08
N THR A 125 -29.12 38.71 5.80
CA THR A 125 -30.22 38.12 6.63
C THR A 125 -30.66 36.72 6.08
N PRO A 126 -31.44 35.88 6.81
CA PRO A 126 -31.03 34.50 7.15
C PRO A 126 -32.01 33.36 6.77
N ALA A 127 -31.50 32.13 6.93
CA ALA A 127 -32.17 30.84 7.21
C ALA A 127 -33.45 30.43 6.44
N ASP A 128 -33.36 29.31 5.70
CA ASP A 128 -34.45 28.34 5.65
C ASP A 128 -33.92 26.90 5.56
N ILE A 129 -34.65 26.00 6.22
CA ILE A 129 -34.25 24.67 6.66
C ILE A 129 -35.02 23.67 5.79
N THR A 130 -34.32 22.80 5.06
CA THR A 130 -34.90 21.53 4.58
C THR A 130 -33.92 20.39 4.84
N PRO A 131 -34.41 19.22 5.31
CA PRO A 131 -33.55 18.15 5.81
C PRO A 131 -33.07 17.28 4.65
N VAL A 132 -31.77 17.25 4.40
CA VAL A 132 -31.16 16.24 3.53
C VAL A 132 -30.52 15.18 4.41
N GLU A 133 -31.03 13.97 4.25
CA GLU A 133 -30.65 12.71 4.89
C GLU A 133 -29.21 12.64 5.43
N THR A 134 -29.14 12.40 6.73
CA THR A 134 -28.02 11.76 7.41
C THR A 134 -27.69 10.44 6.69
N ILE A 135 -26.72 10.46 5.79
CA ILE A 135 -26.07 9.22 5.35
C ILE A 135 -25.18 8.79 6.52
N ALA A 136 -25.69 7.82 7.27
CA ALA A 136 -24.95 7.12 8.29
C ALA A 136 -23.58 6.67 7.74
N PRO A 137 -22.51 6.64 8.56
CA PRO A 137 -21.26 6.02 8.15
C PRO A 137 -21.54 4.55 7.88
N THR A 138 -21.66 4.18 6.61
CA THR A 138 -21.76 2.80 6.19
C THR A 138 -20.48 2.12 6.62
N ALA A 139 -20.61 1.18 7.54
CA ALA A 139 -19.56 0.25 7.92
C ALA A 139 -18.93 -0.35 6.65
N PRO A 140 -17.61 -0.60 6.62
CA PRO A 140 -16.99 -1.28 5.50
C PRO A 140 -17.61 -2.68 5.39
N GLU A 141 -18.41 -2.90 4.34
CA GLU A 141 -18.90 -4.24 4.01
C GLU A 141 -17.69 -5.14 3.77
N SER A 142 -17.62 -6.17 4.59
CA SER A 142 -16.54 -7.15 4.62
C SER A 142 -16.50 -7.93 3.29
N PRO A 143 -15.38 -7.93 2.53
CA PRO A 143 -15.23 -8.74 1.31
C PRO A 143 -15.11 -10.26 1.57
N ALA A 144 -15.36 -10.71 2.80
CA ALA A 144 -15.10 -12.08 3.25
C ALA A 144 -16.06 -13.14 2.66
N THR A 145 -17.28 -12.74 2.26
CA THR A 145 -18.32 -13.67 1.78
C THR A 145 -18.10 -14.13 0.33
N ASP A 146 -17.51 -13.27 -0.51
CA ASP A 146 -17.24 -13.53 -1.92
C ASP A 146 -16.08 -14.53 -2.11
N ILE A 147 -15.04 -14.43 -1.29
CA ILE A 147 -13.85 -15.29 -1.40
C ILE A 147 -14.20 -16.71 -0.94
N GLU A 148 -14.98 -16.85 0.13
CA GLU A 148 -15.39 -18.14 0.67
C GLU A 148 -16.32 -18.89 -0.30
N THR A 149 -17.23 -18.19 -0.98
CA THR A 149 -18.09 -18.79 -2.00
C THR A 149 -17.30 -19.22 -3.24
N LEU A 150 -16.27 -18.47 -3.65
CA LEU A 150 -15.38 -18.86 -4.75
C LEU A 150 -14.52 -20.08 -4.38
N LEU A 151 -13.91 -20.09 -3.19
CA LEU A 151 -13.09 -21.22 -2.72
C LEU A 151 -13.89 -22.52 -2.57
N ASN A 152 -15.16 -22.43 -2.15
CA ASN A 152 -16.03 -23.61 -2.02
C ASN A 152 -16.47 -24.20 -3.38
N LYS A 153 -16.49 -23.38 -4.43
CA LYS A 153 -16.81 -23.80 -5.81
C LYS A 153 -15.61 -24.38 -6.57
N MET A 154 -14.37 -24.15 -6.11
CA MET A 154 -13.17 -24.71 -6.73
C MET A 154 -13.04 -26.22 -6.53
N SER A 155 -12.34 -26.87 -7.47
CA SER A 155 -11.98 -28.28 -7.32
C SER A 155 -10.97 -28.48 -6.17
N LEU A 156 -10.93 -29.69 -5.62
CA LEU A 156 -9.98 -30.02 -4.55
C LEU A 156 -8.51 -29.96 -5.03
N ALA A 157 -8.26 -30.15 -6.33
CA ALA A 157 -6.93 -30.04 -6.90
C ALA A 157 -6.48 -28.57 -6.93
N ASP A 158 -7.35 -27.67 -7.38
CA ASP A 158 -7.04 -26.26 -7.56
C ASP A 158 -6.88 -25.55 -6.21
N ILE A 159 -7.74 -25.87 -5.24
CA ILE A 159 -7.62 -25.30 -3.89
C ILE A 159 -6.32 -25.75 -3.19
N ARG A 160 -5.82 -26.97 -3.48
CA ARG A 160 -4.53 -27.45 -2.97
C ARG A 160 -3.35 -26.79 -3.68
N LYS A 161 -3.47 -26.55 -4.99
CA LYS A 161 -2.46 -25.81 -5.76
C LYS A 161 -2.33 -24.38 -5.25
N LEU A 162 -3.47 -23.73 -4.98
CA LEU A 162 -3.54 -22.39 -4.42
C LEU A 162 -3.00 -22.34 -2.97
N ALA A 163 -3.32 -23.33 -2.14
CA ALA A 163 -2.73 -23.48 -0.81
C ALA A 163 -1.21 -23.60 -0.85
N LYS A 164 -0.66 -24.44 -1.74
CA LYS A 164 0.80 -24.56 -1.92
C LYS A 164 1.45 -23.26 -2.40
N ALA A 165 0.83 -22.57 -3.36
CA ALA A 165 1.33 -21.29 -3.87
C ALA A 165 1.38 -20.21 -2.78
N LYS A 166 0.50 -20.30 -1.78
CA LYS A 166 0.39 -19.36 -0.66
C LYS A 166 1.09 -19.81 0.62
N GLY A 167 1.83 -20.92 0.56
CA GLY A 167 2.51 -21.47 1.73
C GLY A 167 1.57 -21.99 2.83
N ALA A 168 0.29 -22.20 2.51
CA ALA A 168 -0.69 -22.76 3.44
C ALA A 168 -0.69 -24.30 3.39
N ASP A 169 -1.01 -24.94 4.52
CA ASP A 169 -1.08 -26.40 4.59
C ASP A 169 -2.25 -26.94 3.73
N ALA A 170 -1.89 -27.68 2.68
CA ALA A 170 -2.78 -28.27 1.68
C ALA A 170 -3.39 -29.62 2.11
N ARG A 171 -3.17 -30.07 3.35
CA ARG A 171 -3.73 -31.32 3.89
C ARG A 171 -5.15 -31.12 4.41
N GLY A 172 -6.01 -32.09 4.13
CA GLY A 172 -7.38 -32.16 4.65
C GLY A 172 -8.48 -32.00 3.60
N ASN A 173 -9.70 -31.76 4.10
CA ASN A 173 -10.92 -31.58 3.32
C ASN A 173 -11.05 -30.13 2.80
N ARG A 174 -11.78 -29.95 1.70
CA ARG A 174 -11.94 -28.65 1.01
C ARG A 174 -12.28 -27.49 1.95
N VAL A 175 -13.24 -27.69 2.84
CA VAL A 175 -13.71 -26.65 3.79
C VAL A 175 -12.58 -26.17 4.70
N ASN A 176 -11.72 -27.08 5.18
CA ASN A 176 -10.59 -26.73 6.04
C ASN A 176 -9.51 -25.96 5.27
N ILE A 177 -9.26 -26.33 4.02
CA ILE A 177 -8.30 -25.64 3.15
C ILE A 177 -8.85 -24.25 2.80
N ALA A 178 -10.14 -24.14 2.45
CA ALA A 178 -10.82 -22.88 2.16
C ALA A 178 -10.80 -21.92 3.36
N ALA A 179 -11.07 -22.40 4.57
CA ALA A 179 -11.04 -21.58 5.79
C ALA A 179 -9.65 -20.99 6.06
N ARG A 180 -8.58 -21.75 5.79
CA ARG A 180 -7.18 -21.27 5.92
C ARG A 180 -6.83 -20.26 4.83
N LEU A 181 -7.28 -20.50 3.61
CA LEU A 181 -7.03 -19.64 2.46
C LEU A 181 -7.83 -18.33 2.50
N LYS A 182 -8.99 -18.31 3.17
CA LYS A 182 -9.86 -17.12 3.28
C LYS A 182 -9.13 -15.88 3.82
N VAL A 183 -8.11 -16.07 4.66
CA VAL A 183 -7.34 -14.97 5.27
C VAL A 183 -6.07 -14.64 4.46
N LEU A 184 -5.67 -15.50 3.52
CA LEU A 184 -4.36 -15.44 2.83
C LEU A 184 -4.47 -15.12 1.34
N VAL A 185 -5.67 -15.07 0.79
CA VAL A 185 -5.92 -15.02 -0.65
C VAL A 185 -6.86 -13.88 -0.99
N THR A 186 -6.56 -13.16 -2.07
CA THR A 186 -7.45 -12.13 -2.61
C THR A 186 -8.38 -12.69 -3.70
N LYS A 187 -9.49 -12.01 -3.97
CA LYS A 187 -10.47 -12.41 -5.01
C LYS A 187 -9.83 -12.62 -6.38
N ALA A 188 -8.85 -11.79 -6.75
CA ALA A 188 -8.13 -11.90 -8.02
C ALA A 188 -7.30 -13.20 -8.12
N GLU A 189 -6.75 -13.67 -7.02
CA GLU A 189 -5.90 -14.87 -6.98
C GLU A 189 -6.72 -16.16 -7.06
N VAL A 190 -7.93 -16.16 -6.49
CA VAL A 190 -8.87 -17.28 -6.63
C VAL A 190 -9.31 -17.43 -8.08
N LEU A 191 -9.58 -16.32 -8.77
CA LEU A 191 -10.00 -16.29 -10.18
C LEU A 191 -8.88 -16.66 -11.16
N ALA A 192 -7.61 -16.42 -10.80
CA ALA A 192 -6.47 -16.77 -11.64
C ALA A 192 -6.18 -18.29 -11.68
N VAL A 193 -6.77 -19.07 -10.76
CA VAL A 193 -6.52 -20.51 -10.61
C VAL A 193 -7.77 -21.37 -10.85
N SER A 194 -8.97 -20.77 -10.81
CA SER A 194 -10.24 -21.40 -11.17
C SER A 194 -10.43 -21.48 -12.68
#